data_AF-A0A0K2V711-F1
#
_entry.id   AF-A0A0K2V711-F1
#
_cell.length_a   1.000
_cell.length_b   1.000
_cell.length_c   1.000
_cell.angle_alpha   90.00
_cell.angle_beta   90.00
_cell.angle_gamma   90.00
#
_symmetry.space_group_name_H-M   'P 1'
#
loop_
_entity.id
_entity.type
_entity.pdbx_description
1 polymer ?
#
loop_
_entity_poly.entity_id
_entity_poly.type
_entity_poly.pdbx_seq_one_letter_code
_entity_poly.pdbx_strand_id
1 'polypeptide(L)'
;IHITSLSLQIGGECDLQDQSMAFGSDRSRFTDSIISGKRAVEDKNLGPLIKTVMTRCIHCTRCVRFASEVAGCDDLGTTGRGNNMQISTYVTKGLTTELSGNIIDLCPVGALTSKPYAFMARPWETRKTESIDVHDAVGCNITITHRTGEVLRIMPRMNEDINEEWISDKSRFACDGLKRQRLTHPMIRNNKGDLEKCSWEEAIYTVAKAFNSYSAESIATLVGDMVDAEYLTPCLRIYW
;
A
#
# COMPACT_ATOMS: atom_id res chain seq x y z
N ILE A 1 0.87 -27.51 1.23
CA ILE A 1 1.32 -26.24 1.81
C ILE A 1 2.82 -26.04 1.61
N HIS A 2 3.68 -27.03 1.94
CA HIS A 2 5.15 -26.91 1.80
C HIS A 2 5.72 -26.58 0.40
N ILE A 3 5.06 -26.96 -0.69
CA ILE A 3 5.66 -26.89 -2.04
C ILE A 3 5.91 -25.44 -2.51
N THR A 4 5.06 -24.49 -2.11
CA THR A 4 5.16 -23.09 -2.53
C THR A 4 5.28 -22.10 -1.37
N SER A 5 5.40 -22.57 -0.13
CA SER A 5 5.43 -21.69 1.05
C SER A 5 6.68 -20.81 1.08
N LEU A 6 7.83 -21.30 0.59
CA LEU A 6 9.08 -20.54 0.50
C LEU A 6 9.00 -19.37 -0.52
N SER A 7 8.31 -19.58 -1.64
CA SER A 7 8.10 -18.56 -2.68
C SER A 7 6.84 -17.71 -2.45
N LEU A 8 6.14 -17.92 -1.33
CA LEU A 8 4.96 -17.15 -0.95
C LEU A 8 5.40 -15.84 -0.30
N GLN A 9 5.02 -14.70 -0.87
CA GLN A 9 5.30 -13.37 -0.29
C GLN A 9 4.69 -13.24 1.13
N ILE A 10 3.48 -13.78 1.30
CA ILE A 10 2.71 -13.87 2.56
C ILE A 10 3.17 -15.07 3.43
N GLY A 11 4.30 -15.72 3.12
CA GLY A 11 4.84 -16.76 4.00
C GLY A 11 5.13 -16.16 5.38
N GLY A 12 4.44 -16.66 6.42
CA GLY A 12 4.50 -16.14 7.80
C GLY A 12 3.38 -15.17 8.21
N GLU A 13 2.48 -14.77 7.31
CA GLU A 13 1.26 -14.00 7.64
C GLU A 13 0.02 -14.60 6.95
N CYS A 14 0.05 -15.90 6.66
CA CYS A 14 -0.95 -16.59 5.84
C CYS A 14 -1.90 -17.40 6.72
N ASP A 15 -3.18 -17.01 6.75
CA ASP A 15 -4.23 -17.69 7.52
C ASP A 15 -4.26 -19.20 7.29
N LEU A 16 -4.12 -19.65 6.04
CA LEU A 16 -4.14 -21.08 5.74
C LEU A 16 -2.95 -21.83 6.34
N GLN A 17 -1.79 -21.19 6.45
CA GLN A 17 -0.62 -21.78 7.11
C GLN A 17 -0.87 -21.89 8.61
N ASP A 18 -1.35 -20.80 9.22
CA ASP A 18 -1.57 -20.74 10.66
C ASP A 18 -2.68 -21.69 11.10
N GLN A 19 -3.80 -21.73 10.38
CA GLN A 19 -4.89 -22.67 10.65
C GLN A 19 -4.48 -24.13 10.42
N SER A 20 -3.68 -24.40 9.37
CA SER A 20 -3.19 -25.76 9.15
C SER A 20 -2.21 -26.21 10.21
N MET A 21 -1.43 -25.29 10.79
CA MET A 21 -0.50 -25.59 11.88
C MET A 21 -1.24 -25.77 13.22
N ALA A 22 -2.27 -24.96 13.47
CA ALA A 22 -3.04 -25.00 14.71
C ALA A 22 -4.06 -26.15 14.77
N PHE A 23 -4.75 -26.42 13.66
CA PHE A 23 -5.89 -27.36 13.62
C PHE A 23 -5.76 -28.46 12.55
N GLY A 24 -4.86 -28.29 11.58
CA GLY A 24 -4.68 -29.23 10.47
C GLY A 24 -3.94 -30.50 10.88
N SER A 25 -4.11 -31.56 10.09
CA SER A 25 -3.32 -32.78 10.23
C SER A 25 -1.85 -32.55 9.83
N ASP A 26 -0.91 -33.19 10.54
CA ASP A 26 0.53 -33.12 10.27
C ASP A 26 0.93 -33.66 8.89
N ARG A 27 0.17 -34.62 8.34
CA ARG A 27 0.49 -35.36 7.12
C ARG A 27 -0.60 -35.27 6.05
N SER A 28 -0.16 -35.20 4.80
CA SER A 28 -1.03 -35.29 3.62
C SER A 28 -1.23 -36.74 3.20
N ARG A 29 -2.48 -37.13 2.92
CA ARG A 29 -2.83 -38.43 2.31
C ARG A 29 -2.95 -38.37 0.78
N PHE A 30 -2.90 -37.17 0.20
CA PHE A 30 -3.03 -36.99 -1.24
C PHE A 30 -1.70 -37.37 -1.93
N THR A 31 -1.65 -38.56 -2.51
CA THR A 31 -0.49 -39.13 -3.23
C THR A 31 -0.56 -38.89 -4.74
N ASP A 32 -1.73 -38.57 -5.27
CA ASP A 32 -1.99 -38.39 -6.71
C ASP A 32 -1.23 -37.18 -7.31
N SER A 33 -0.65 -36.33 -6.47
CA SER A 33 0.26 -35.27 -6.93
C SER A 33 1.52 -35.79 -7.64
N ILE A 34 1.88 -37.07 -7.45
CA ILE A 34 3.04 -37.71 -8.09
C ILE A 34 2.67 -38.23 -9.49
N ILE A 35 1.39 -38.56 -9.74
CA ILE A 35 0.93 -39.22 -10.97
C ILE A 35 0.26 -38.22 -11.93
N SER A 36 -0.75 -37.48 -11.46
CA SER A 36 -1.50 -36.51 -12.28
C SER A 36 -1.14 -35.05 -12.01
N GLY A 37 -0.30 -34.79 -11.00
CA GLY A 37 0.01 -33.45 -10.53
C GLY A 37 -1.16 -32.80 -9.78
N LYS A 38 -0.88 -31.67 -9.11
CA LYS A 38 -1.92 -30.80 -8.54
C LYS A 38 -2.42 -29.85 -9.62
N ARG A 39 -3.70 -29.48 -9.54
CA ARG A 39 -4.28 -28.50 -10.45
C ARG A 39 -3.43 -27.22 -10.44
N ALA A 40 -3.00 -26.81 -11.62
CA ALA A 40 -2.37 -25.51 -11.85
C ALA A 40 -3.31 -24.64 -12.69
N VAL A 41 -3.31 -23.34 -12.40
CA VAL A 41 -4.12 -22.35 -13.09
C VAL A 41 -3.19 -21.26 -13.59
N GLU A 42 -3.45 -20.74 -14.78
CA GLU A 42 -2.70 -19.60 -15.30
C GLU A 42 -2.95 -18.35 -14.46
N ASP A 43 -1.89 -17.56 -14.27
CA ASP A 43 -2.00 -16.29 -13.60
C ASP A 43 -2.66 -15.26 -14.52
N LYS A 44 -3.65 -14.52 -13.99
CA LYS A 44 -4.46 -13.57 -14.74
C LYS A 44 -4.07 -12.15 -14.39
N ASN A 45 -3.92 -11.28 -15.39
CA ASN A 45 -3.48 -9.92 -15.13
C ASN A 45 -4.63 -9.05 -14.61
N LEU A 46 -4.68 -8.82 -13.29
CA LEU A 46 -5.64 -7.89 -12.64
C LEU A 46 -5.15 -6.44 -12.58
N GLY A 47 -4.00 -6.13 -13.19
CA GLY A 47 -3.47 -4.77 -13.29
C GLY A 47 -2.04 -4.61 -12.75
N PRO A 48 -1.59 -3.35 -12.57
CA PRO A 48 -0.25 -3.04 -12.10
C PRO A 48 -0.09 -3.15 -10.58
N LEU A 49 -1.16 -3.04 -9.81
CA LEU A 49 -1.11 -2.98 -8.34
C LEU A 49 -1.13 -4.37 -7.69
N ILE A 50 -1.97 -5.26 -8.21
CA ILE A 50 -2.22 -6.59 -7.63
C ILE A 50 -1.49 -7.63 -8.48
N LYS A 51 -0.65 -8.43 -7.81
CA LYS A 51 -0.04 -9.63 -8.36
C LYS A 51 -0.92 -10.83 -8.05
N THR A 52 -1.25 -11.60 -9.07
CA THR A 52 -2.05 -12.81 -8.94
C THR A 52 -1.19 -14.05 -9.04
N VAL A 53 -1.43 -15.02 -8.17
CA VAL A 53 -0.94 -16.39 -8.29
C VAL A 53 -2.12 -17.33 -8.07
N MET A 54 -2.88 -17.62 -9.13
CA MET A 54 -4.21 -18.23 -9.02
C MET A 54 -4.18 -19.71 -8.66
N THR A 55 -3.03 -20.36 -8.85
CA THR A 55 -2.75 -21.72 -8.35
C THR A 55 -2.93 -21.85 -6.83
N ARG A 56 -2.78 -20.75 -6.09
CA ARG A 56 -2.89 -20.71 -4.62
C ARG A 56 -4.31 -20.43 -4.13
N CYS A 57 -5.20 -19.98 -5.01
CA CYS A 57 -6.56 -19.62 -4.63
C CYS A 57 -7.34 -20.86 -4.19
N ILE A 58 -8.01 -20.75 -3.03
CA ILE A 58 -8.88 -21.79 -2.45
C ILE A 58 -10.37 -21.56 -2.75
N HIS A 59 -10.69 -20.63 -3.64
CA HIS A 59 -12.07 -20.30 -4.04
C HIS A 59 -12.99 -19.89 -2.89
N CYS A 60 -12.48 -19.21 -1.87
CA CYS A 60 -13.29 -18.69 -0.77
C CYS A 60 -14.29 -17.59 -1.19
N THR A 61 -14.18 -17.06 -2.41
CA THR A 61 -15.02 -15.98 -2.98
C THR A 61 -15.04 -14.65 -2.21
N ARG A 62 -14.21 -14.46 -1.16
CA ARG A 62 -14.12 -13.20 -0.40
C ARG A 62 -13.82 -11.99 -1.29
N CYS A 63 -12.88 -12.14 -2.23
CA CYS A 63 -12.52 -11.07 -3.16
C CYS A 63 -13.64 -10.70 -4.15
N VAL A 64 -14.43 -11.69 -4.60
CA VAL A 64 -15.57 -11.47 -5.50
C VAL A 64 -16.67 -10.71 -4.75
N ARG A 65 -16.96 -11.12 -3.51
CA ARG A 65 -17.93 -10.43 -2.66
C ARG A 65 -17.51 -9.01 -2.32
N PHE A 66 -16.26 -8.80 -1.93
CA PHE A 66 -15.75 -7.45 -1.69
C PHE A 66 -15.84 -6.55 -2.92
N ALA A 67 -15.48 -7.08 -4.10
CA ALA A 67 -15.54 -6.31 -5.33
C ALA A 67 -16.98 -5.85 -5.64
N SER A 68 -17.96 -6.74 -5.47
CA SER A 68 -19.38 -6.45 -5.73
C SER A 68 -20.03 -5.58 -4.64
N GLU A 69 -19.83 -5.93 -3.37
CA GLU A 69 -20.53 -5.34 -2.22
C GLU A 69 -19.90 -4.02 -1.76
N VAL A 70 -18.56 -3.93 -1.71
CA VAL A 70 -17.84 -2.77 -1.12
C VAL A 70 -17.26 -1.87 -2.20
N ALA A 71 -16.52 -2.45 -3.16
CA ALA A 71 -15.90 -1.66 -4.24
C ALA A 71 -16.88 -1.26 -5.35
N GLY A 72 -18.12 -1.78 -5.32
CA GLY A 72 -19.16 -1.47 -6.30
C GLY A 72 -18.78 -1.84 -7.75
N CYS A 73 -17.90 -2.82 -7.92
CA CYS A 73 -17.33 -3.22 -9.20
C CYS A 73 -17.45 -4.73 -9.41
N ASP A 74 -18.37 -5.13 -10.29
CA ASP A 74 -18.65 -6.54 -10.60
C ASP A 74 -17.67 -7.16 -11.63
N ASP A 75 -16.44 -6.67 -11.69
CA ASP A 75 -15.44 -7.17 -12.65
C ASP A 75 -14.90 -8.55 -12.25
N LEU A 76 -14.84 -8.85 -10.95
CA LEU A 76 -14.39 -10.16 -10.44
C LEU A 76 -15.55 -11.14 -10.35
N GLY A 77 -15.36 -12.33 -10.91
CA GLY A 77 -16.35 -13.41 -10.82
C GLY A 77 -15.73 -14.79 -10.80
N THR A 78 -16.60 -15.80 -10.71
CA THR A 78 -16.22 -17.21 -10.84
C THR A 78 -16.53 -17.71 -12.25
N THR A 79 -15.51 -18.13 -12.99
CA THR A 79 -15.66 -18.75 -14.31
C THR A 79 -15.45 -20.26 -14.20
N GLY A 80 -16.23 -21.04 -14.95
CA GLY A 80 -16.15 -22.50 -14.96
C GLY A 80 -16.90 -23.19 -13.82
N ARG A 81 -16.70 -24.51 -13.69
CA ARG A 81 -17.40 -25.35 -12.69
C ARG A 81 -16.50 -26.47 -12.18
N GLY A 82 -16.78 -26.94 -10.96
CA GLY A 82 -16.08 -28.06 -10.33
C GLY A 82 -14.63 -27.72 -10.05
N ASN A 83 -13.72 -28.68 -10.22
CA ASN A 83 -12.29 -28.47 -9.97
C ASN A 83 -11.68 -27.43 -10.93
N ASN A 84 -12.28 -27.18 -12.11
CA ASN A 84 -11.76 -26.20 -13.07
C ASN A 84 -12.34 -24.79 -12.88
N MET A 85 -13.05 -24.53 -11.78
CA MET A 85 -13.51 -23.19 -11.43
C MET A 85 -12.31 -22.25 -11.22
N GLN A 86 -12.40 -21.01 -11.68
CA GLN A 86 -11.35 -19.99 -11.52
C GLN A 86 -11.99 -18.67 -11.09
N ILE A 87 -11.35 -17.97 -10.16
CA ILE A 87 -11.73 -16.61 -9.81
C ILE A 87 -10.91 -15.67 -10.68
N SER A 88 -11.56 -14.95 -11.59
CA SER A 88 -10.89 -13.97 -12.44
C SER A 88 -11.92 -13.05 -13.06
N THR A 89 -11.44 -12.01 -13.74
CA THR A 89 -12.22 -11.31 -14.75
C THR A 89 -12.44 -12.26 -15.95
N TYR A 90 -13.62 -12.22 -16.57
CA TYR A 90 -13.90 -13.05 -17.76
C TYR A 90 -13.09 -12.58 -18.97
N VAL A 91 -12.99 -11.26 -19.15
CA VAL A 91 -12.12 -10.61 -20.13
C VAL A 91 -10.85 -10.13 -19.42
N THR A 92 -9.72 -10.08 -20.12
CA THR A 92 -8.47 -9.51 -19.59
C THR A 92 -8.63 -8.01 -19.37
N LYS A 93 -9.20 -7.63 -18.23
CA LYS A 93 -9.45 -6.27 -17.79
C LYS A 93 -8.80 -6.09 -16.42
N GLY A 94 -8.08 -4.99 -16.24
CA GLY A 94 -7.55 -4.63 -14.93
C GLY A 94 -8.67 -4.11 -14.03
N LEU A 95 -8.53 -4.26 -12.72
CA LEU A 95 -9.44 -3.62 -11.78
C LEU A 95 -9.21 -2.11 -11.82
N THR A 96 -10.28 -1.35 -12.09
CA THR A 96 -10.24 0.12 -12.22
C THR A 96 -10.88 0.85 -11.03
N THR A 97 -11.10 0.16 -9.91
CA THR A 97 -11.63 0.76 -8.67
C THR A 97 -10.50 1.31 -7.81
N GLU A 98 -10.80 2.38 -7.08
CA GLU A 98 -9.98 3.08 -6.12
C GLU A 98 -9.73 2.30 -4.81
N LEU A 99 -10.48 1.23 -4.55
CA LEU A 99 -10.34 0.35 -3.38
C LEU A 99 -9.82 -1.05 -3.74
N SER A 100 -9.26 -1.23 -4.94
CA SER A 100 -8.91 -2.55 -5.48
C SER A 100 -7.85 -3.27 -4.66
N GLY A 101 -6.88 -2.53 -4.11
CA GLY A 101 -5.75 -3.03 -3.33
C GLY A 101 -6.14 -3.62 -1.98
N ASN A 102 -7.33 -3.31 -1.47
CA ASN A 102 -7.84 -3.91 -0.23
C ASN A 102 -8.12 -5.42 -0.37
N ILE A 103 -8.32 -5.90 -1.60
CA ILE A 103 -8.49 -7.33 -1.90
C ILE A 103 -7.25 -8.15 -1.49
N ILE A 104 -6.07 -7.52 -1.43
CA ILE A 104 -4.82 -8.16 -1.00
C ILE A 104 -4.92 -8.60 0.47
N ASP A 105 -5.47 -7.74 1.34
CA ASP A 105 -5.57 -8.03 2.77
C ASP A 105 -6.67 -9.05 3.07
N LEU A 106 -7.73 -9.06 2.25
CA LEU A 106 -8.81 -10.05 2.32
C LEU A 106 -8.39 -11.46 1.91
N CYS A 107 -7.26 -11.63 1.21
CA CYS A 107 -6.87 -12.91 0.63
C CYS A 107 -6.15 -13.82 1.65
N PRO A 108 -6.78 -14.91 2.14
CA PRO A 108 -6.23 -15.72 3.23
C PRO A 108 -5.02 -16.60 2.85
N VAL A 109 -4.66 -16.65 1.56
CA VAL A 109 -3.74 -17.66 0.99
C VAL A 109 -2.57 -17.07 0.20
N GLY A 110 -2.53 -15.74 0.01
CA GLY A 110 -1.55 -15.08 -0.84
C GLY A 110 -1.64 -15.47 -2.33
N ALA A 111 -2.87 -15.69 -2.79
CA ALA A 111 -3.18 -15.74 -4.22
C ALA A 111 -3.23 -14.33 -4.82
N LEU A 112 -3.59 -13.32 -4.04
CA LEU A 112 -3.60 -11.91 -4.41
C LEU A 112 -2.61 -11.21 -3.50
N THR A 113 -1.54 -10.65 -4.06
CA THR A 113 -0.48 -9.96 -3.30
C THR A 113 -0.18 -8.61 -3.91
N SER A 114 0.43 -7.71 -3.13
CA SER A 114 0.90 -6.42 -3.64
C SER A 114 2.06 -6.63 -4.62
N LYS A 115 1.91 -6.14 -5.85
CA LYS A 115 2.92 -6.19 -6.90
C LYS A 115 4.09 -5.23 -6.62
N PRO A 116 3.87 -3.97 -6.16
CA PRO A 116 4.97 -3.07 -5.79
C PRO A 116 5.82 -3.61 -4.62
N TYR A 117 5.18 -4.28 -3.66
CA TYR A 117 5.86 -4.87 -2.49
C TYR A 117 6.45 -6.26 -2.77
N ALA A 118 6.35 -6.77 -4.00
CA ALA A 118 6.71 -8.15 -4.32
C ALA A 118 8.18 -8.46 -3.98
N PHE A 119 8.38 -9.41 -3.08
CA PHE A 119 9.68 -9.93 -2.65
C PHE A 119 10.63 -8.92 -1.98
N MET A 120 10.13 -7.78 -1.49
CA MET A 120 10.98 -6.77 -0.84
C MET A 120 11.39 -7.16 0.60
N ALA A 121 10.46 -7.73 1.38
CA ALA A 121 10.70 -8.13 2.76
C ALA A 121 9.77 -9.27 3.22
N ARG A 122 10.06 -9.81 4.39
CA ARG A 122 9.24 -10.82 5.09
C ARG A 122 8.55 -10.23 6.32
N PRO A 123 7.35 -10.70 6.70
CA PRO A 123 6.60 -10.11 7.80
C PRO A 123 7.39 -10.03 9.12
N TRP A 124 8.15 -11.08 9.46
CA TRP A 124 8.95 -11.14 10.70
C TRP A 124 10.19 -10.22 10.71
N GLU A 125 10.62 -9.70 9.57
CA GLU A 125 11.76 -8.77 9.48
C GLU A 125 11.33 -7.30 9.65
N THR A 126 10.03 -7.04 9.60
CA THR A 126 9.48 -5.68 9.53
C THR A 126 8.99 -5.20 10.87
N ARG A 127 9.07 -3.89 11.08
CA ARG A 127 8.47 -3.20 12.22
C ARG A 127 7.22 -2.47 11.78
N LYS A 128 6.22 -2.45 12.67
CA LYS A 128 4.93 -1.80 12.44
C LYS A 128 4.86 -0.54 13.29
N THR A 129 4.50 0.57 12.67
CA THR A 129 4.25 1.85 13.34
C THR A 129 2.85 2.31 12.99
N GLU A 130 2.04 2.62 13.99
CA GLU A 130 0.68 3.13 13.79
C GLU A 130 0.74 4.62 13.45
N SER A 131 -0.05 5.04 12.45
CA SER A 131 -0.08 6.41 11.93
C SER A 131 -1.45 6.71 11.31
N ILE A 132 -1.61 7.93 10.79
CA ILE A 132 -2.78 8.39 10.06
C ILE A 132 -2.35 8.73 8.63
N ASP A 133 -3.24 8.50 7.65
CA ASP A 133 -3.03 8.90 6.27
C ASP A 133 -3.30 10.39 6.04
N VAL A 134 -2.57 11.00 5.12
CA VAL A 134 -2.65 12.43 4.76
C VAL A 134 -2.86 12.66 3.26
N HIS A 135 -3.09 11.58 2.48
CA HIS A 135 -3.30 11.67 1.04
C HIS A 135 -4.72 12.07 0.62
N ASP A 136 -5.66 11.97 1.56
CA ASP A 136 -7.02 12.46 1.45
C ASP A 136 -7.46 13.11 2.77
N ALA A 137 -8.59 13.83 2.72
CA ALA A 137 -9.17 14.48 3.89
C ALA A 137 -9.99 13.52 4.78
N VAL A 138 -9.98 12.21 4.48
CA VAL A 138 -10.66 11.20 5.31
C VAL A 138 -9.82 10.92 6.55
N GLY A 139 -8.49 10.96 6.43
CA GLY A 139 -7.60 10.71 7.56
C GLY A 139 -7.67 9.27 8.03
N CYS A 140 -7.61 8.32 7.09
CA CYS A 140 -7.73 6.89 7.40
C CYS A 140 -6.64 6.43 8.38
N ASN A 141 -7.01 5.54 9.30
CA ASN A 141 -6.04 4.95 10.21
C ASN A 141 -5.18 3.92 9.47
N ILE A 142 -3.85 4.04 9.58
CA ILE A 142 -2.91 3.19 8.87
C ILE A 142 -1.83 2.60 9.79
N THR A 143 -1.29 1.46 9.39
CA THR A 143 -0.10 0.85 9.95
C THR A 143 1.01 0.86 8.90
N ILE A 144 2.06 1.62 9.19
CA ILE A 144 3.24 1.74 8.34
C ILE A 144 4.19 0.60 8.69
N THR A 145 4.44 -0.26 7.70
CA THR A 145 5.42 -1.35 7.80
C THR A 145 6.75 -0.87 7.20
N HIS A 146 7.79 -0.85 8.03
CA HIS A 146 9.10 -0.34 7.66
C HIS A 146 10.22 -1.31 8.08
N ARG A 147 11.35 -1.26 7.38
CA ARG A 147 12.56 -2.03 7.69
C ARG A 147 13.76 -1.11 7.49
N THR A 148 14.70 -1.10 8.44
CA THR A 148 15.96 -0.35 8.33
C THR A 148 15.77 1.13 7.92
N GLY A 149 14.75 1.81 8.47
CA GLY A 149 14.45 3.21 8.18
C GLY A 149 13.73 3.47 6.85
N GLU A 150 13.40 2.44 6.08
CA GLU A 150 12.70 2.53 4.81
C GLU A 150 11.26 2.02 4.93
N VAL A 151 10.29 2.80 4.45
CA VAL A 151 8.88 2.38 4.37
C VAL A 151 8.71 1.38 3.22
N LEU A 152 8.08 0.25 3.52
CA LEU A 152 7.91 -0.84 2.56
C LEU A 152 6.46 -1.06 2.14
N ARG A 153 5.53 -1.04 3.10
CA ARG A 153 4.09 -1.29 2.87
C ARG A 153 3.28 -0.46 3.84
N ILE A 154 2.12 0.02 3.38
CA ILE A 154 1.10 0.65 4.21
C ILE A 154 -0.09 -0.32 4.27
N MET A 155 -0.58 -0.59 5.48
CA MET A 155 -1.76 -1.42 5.72
C MET A 155 -2.83 -0.58 6.43
N PRO A 156 -4.12 -0.89 6.26
CA PRO A 156 -5.17 -0.28 7.06
C PRO A 156 -5.04 -0.69 8.53
N ARG A 157 -5.46 0.18 9.44
CA ARG A 157 -5.72 -0.14 10.85
C ARG A 157 -7.22 0.02 11.09
N MET A 158 -7.79 -0.91 11.86
CA MET A 158 -9.22 -0.93 12.11
C MET A 158 -9.69 0.32 12.87
N ASN A 159 -10.69 1.01 12.34
CA ASN A 159 -11.40 2.10 13.01
C ASN A 159 -12.82 2.23 12.45
N GLU A 160 -13.80 1.74 13.24
CA GLU A 160 -15.23 1.74 12.88
C GLU A 160 -15.79 3.12 12.54
N ASP A 161 -15.24 4.20 13.12
CA ASP A 161 -15.77 5.55 12.93
C ASP A 161 -15.31 6.22 11.62
N ILE A 162 -14.23 5.73 11.01
CA ILE A 162 -13.58 6.40 9.87
C ILE A 162 -13.50 5.48 8.65
N ASN A 163 -12.73 4.41 8.76
CA ASN A 163 -12.29 3.63 7.61
C ASN A 163 -12.64 2.16 7.71
N GLU A 164 -13.29 1.72 8.80
CA GLU A 164 -13.52 0.33 9.15
C GLU A 164 -12.20 -0.44 9.05
N GLU A 165 -11.96 -1.18 7.97
CA GLU A 165 -10.70 -1.87 7.65
C GLU A 165 -10.12 -1.52 6.26
N TRP A 166 -10.67 -0.49 5.59
CA TRP A 166 -10.35 -0.15 4.21
C TRP A 166 -9.48 1.10 4.10
N ILE A 167 -8.66 1.17 3.04
CA ILE A 167 -7.94 2.38 2.65
C ILE A 167 -7.96 2.54 1.14
N SER A 168 -7.79 3.77 0.65
CA SER A 168 -7.68 4.02 -0.78
C SER A 168 -6.40 3.44 -1.37
N ASP A 169 -6.44 3.07 -2.65
CA ASP A 169 -5.26 2.61 -3.39
C ASP A 169 -4.18 3.69 -3.48
N LYS A 170 -4.59 4.96 -3.47
CA LYS A 170 -3.65 6.09 -3.40
C LYS A 170 -2.81 5.97 -2.13
N SER A 171 -3.45 5.88 -0.97
CA SER A 171 -2.79 5.80 0.33
C SER A 171 -1.95 4.52 0.47
N ARG A 172 -2.49 3.38 0.00
CA ARG A 172 -1.83 2.08 0.07
C ARG A 172 -0.51 2.03 -0.72
N PHE A 173 -0.47 2.65 -1.90
CA PHE A 173 0.67 2.57 -2.82
C PHE A 173 1.52 3.85 -2.90
N ALA A 174 1.14 4.93 -2.21
CA ALA A 174 1.89 6.18 -2.18
C ALA A 174 3.29 6.07 -1.53
N CYS A 175 3.57 5.00 -0.78
CA CYS A 175 4.86 4.81 -0.12
C CYS A 175 6.08 4.81 -1.07
N ASP A 176 5.89 4.49 -2.37
CA ASP A 176 6.96 4.59 -3.38
C ASP A 176 7.38 6.05 -3.62
N GLY A 177 6.43 6.99 -3.54
CA GLY A 177 6.67 8.42 -3.69
C GLY A 177 7.57 9.01 -2.60
N LEU A 178 7.54 8.46 -1.38
CA LEU A 178 8.36 8.93 -0.25
C LEU A 178 9.87 8.76 -0.49
N LYS A 179 10.27 7.91 -1.43
CA LYS A 179 11.68 7.65 -1.77
C LYS A 179 12.16 8.47 -2.96
N ARG A 180 11.25 9.00 -3.78
CA ARG A 180 11.57 9.69 -5.03
C ARG A 180 11.48 11.20 -4.86
N GLN A 181 12.37 11.92 -5.55
CA GLN A 181 12.34 13.38 -5.65
C GLN A 181 12.28 14.13 -4.30
N ARG A 182 12.96 13.60 -3.28
CA ARG A 182 13.01 14.22 -1.95
C ARG A 182 13.93 15.44 -1.94
N LEU A 183 13.44 16.54 -1.37
CA LEU A 183 14.26 17.70 -1.04
C LEU A 183 15.18 17.34 0.14
N THR A 184 16.45 17.10 -0.16
CA THR A 184 17.46 16.65 0.83
C THR A 184 18.33 17.77 1.38
N HIS A 185 18.50 18.84 0.60
CA HIS A 185 19.36 19.97 0.93
C HIS A 185 18.61 21.26 0.62
N PRO A 186 18.78 22.32 1.42
CA PRO A 186 18.25 23.64 1.08
C PRO A 186 18.96 24.18 -0.17
N MET A 187 18.23 24.93 -0.99
CA MET A 187 18.73 25.47 -2.25
C MET A 187 18.35 26.95 -2.39
N ILE A 188 19.26 27.77 -2.89
CA ILE A 188 19.07 29.21 -3.15
C ILE A 188 19.25 29.45 -4.66
N ARG A 189 18.59 30.48 -5.19
CA ARG A 189 18.77 30.89 -6.59
C ARG A 189 20.04 31.73 -6.77
N ASN A 190 20.84 31.35 -7.75
CA ASN A 190 22.02 32.10 -8.15
C ASN A 190 21.66 33.29 -9.05
N ASN A 191 22.65 34.15 -9.32
CA ASN A 191 22.54 35.28 -10.25
C ASN A 191 22.13 34.87 -11.68
N LYS A 192 22.28 33.58 -12.03
CA LYS A 192 21.87 32.99 -13.33
C LYS A 192 20.43 32.46 -13.32
N GLY A 193 19.77 32.41 -12.16
CA GLY A 193 18.41 31.90 -11.99
C GLY A 193 18.31 30.42 -11.56
N ASP A 194 19.42 29.67 -11.62
CA ASP A 194 19.48 28.25 -11.24
C ASP A 194 19.50 28.04 -9.72
N LEU A 195 18.97 26.90 -9.27
CA LEU A 195 19.01 26.48 -7.85
C LEU A 195 20.35 25.81 -7.53
N GLU A 196 21.08 26.37 -6.56
CA GLU A 196 22.32 25.80 -6.03
C GLU A 196 22.13 25.36 -4.57
N LYS A 197 22.78 24.25 -4.19
CA LYS A 197 22.75 23.74 -2.81
C LYS A 197 23.51 24.69 -1.89
N CYS A 198 22.96 24.95 -0.71
CA CYS A 198 23.54 25.86 0.27
C CYS A 198 23.51 25.25 1.68
N SER A 199 24.11 25.95 2.65
CA SER A 199 23.96 25.59 4.07
C SER A 199 22.63 26.09 4.63
N TRP A 200 22.18 25.50 5.75
CA TRP A 200 20.98 25.97 6.46
C TRP A 200 21.12 27.41 6.95
N GLU A 201 22.32 27.83 7.38
CA GLU A 201 22.59 29.19 7.86
C GLU A 201 22.40 30.22 6.75
N GLU A 202 22.94 29.94 5.56
CA GLU A 202 22.78 30.80 4.38
C GLU A 202 21.32 30.86 3.92
N ALA A 203 20.61 29.73 3.89
CA ALA A 203 19.20 29.66 3.51
C ALA A 203 18.33 30.48 4.46
N ILE A 204 18.51 30.33 5.77
CA ILE A 204 17.71 31.05 6.76
C ILE A 204 18.06 32.54 6.75
N TYR A 205 19.34 32.90 6.63
CA TYR A 205 19.77 34.30 6.59
C TYR A 205 19.23 35.04 5.36
N THR A 206 19.26 34.39 4.18
CA THR A 206 18.71 34.99 2.95
C THR A 206 17.19 35.19 3.04
N VAL A 207 16.48 34.22 3.60
CA VAL A 207 15.04 34.31 3.86
C VAL A 207 14.75 35.44 4.86
N ALA A 208 15.45 35.50 6.00
CA ALA A 208 15.26 36.55 7.01
C ALA A 208 15.56 37.96 6.46
N LYS A 209 16.59 38.11 5.63
CA LYS A 209 16.91 39.38 4.95
C LYS A 209 15.78 39.80 4.02
N ALA A 210 15.19 38.87 3.28
CA ALA A 210 14.04 39.15 2.43
C ALA A 210 12.83 39.58 3.27
N PHE A 211 12.50 38.85 4.34
CA PHE A 211 11.41 39.21 5.26
C PHE A 211 11.56 40.62 5.85
N ASN A 212 12.78 41.02 6.23
CA ASN A 212 13.04 42.37 6.77
C ASN A 212 13.00 43.49 5.72
N SER A 213 13.07 43.16 4.42
CA SER A 213 13.11 44.16 3.34
C SER A 213 11.73 44.55 2.81
N TYR A 214 10.69 43.77 3.11
CA TYR A 214 9.32 44.00 2.67
C TYR A 214 8.43 44.41 3.85
N SER A 215 7.39 45.19 3.58
CA SER A 215 6.38 45.53 4.59
C SER A 215 5.50 44.33 4.92
N ALA A 216 5.03 44.23 6.16
CA ALA A 216 4.18 43.14 6.63
C ALA A 216 2.94 42.90 5.74
N GLU A 217 2.31 43.96 5.23
CA GLU A 217 1.12 43.88 4.37
C GLU A 217 1.38 43.25 2.99
N SER A 218 2.63 43.20 2.55
CA SER A 218 3.02 42.63 1.25
C SER A 218 3.42 41.15 1.32
N ILE A 219 3.42 40.57 2.52
CA ILE A 219 3.82 39.20 2.76
C ILE A 219 2.56 38.33 2.77
N ALA A 220 2.60 37.24 2.00
CA ALA A 220 1.56 36.23 1.96
C ALA A 220 2.19 34.84 2.18
N THR A 221 1.43 33.92 2.77
CA THR A 221 1.86 32.54 3.01
C THR A 221 0.91 31.60 2.30
N LEU A 222 1.46 30.74 1.44
CA LEU A 222 0.74 29.65 0.80
C LEU A 222 1.08 28.36 1.54
N VAL A 223 0.06 27.70 2.09
CA VAL A 223 0.20 26.45 2.82
C VAL A 223 -0.22 25.31 1.89
N GLY A 224 0.60 24.25 1.83
CA GLY A 224 0.28 23.06 1.06
C GLY A 224 -0.69 22.13 1.80
N ASP A 225 -1.36 21.26 1.04
CA ASP A 225 -2.43 20.40 1.56
C ASP A 225 -1.97 19.36 2.61
N MET A 226 -0.67 19.04 2.67
CA MET A 226 -0.09 18.02 3.56
C MET A 226 0.70 18.61 4.74
N VAL A 227 0.46 19.87 5.10
CA VAL A 227 1.09 20.52 6.26
C VAL A 227 0.29 20.21 7.52
N ASP A 228 0.98 19.86 8.61
CA ASP A 228 0.33 19.59 9.89
C ASP A 228 -0.12 20.89 10.60
N ALA A 229 -0.98 20.74 11.61
CA ALA A 229 -1.50 21.87 12.38
C ALA A 229 -0.41 22.58 13.20
N GLU A 230 0.64 21.85 13.58
CA GLU A 230 1.75 22.38 14.38
C GLU A 230 2.57 23.40 13.59
N TYR A 231 2.86 23.14 12.31
CA TYR A 231 3.52 24.08 11.41
C TYR A 231 2.60 25.21 10.95
N LEU A 232 1.28 24.96 10.86
CA LEU A 232 0.32 26.01 10.51
C LEU A 232 0.20 27.09 11.60
N THR A 233 0.29 26.70 12.87
CA THR A 233 0.05 27.62 14.00
C THR A 233 1.03 28.80 14.04
N PRO A 234 2.35 28.61 13.92
CA PRO A 234 3.32 29.71 13.78
C PRO A 234 3.07 30.59 12.56
N CYS A 235 2.68 30.01 11.42
CA CYS A 235 2.41 30.79 10.20
C CYS A 235 1.21 31.72 10.39
N LEU A 236 0.15 31.26 11.06
CA LEU A 236 -1.02 32.10 11.36
C LEU A 236 -0.66 33.22 12.34
N ARG A 237 0.21 32.95 13.31
CA ARG A 237 0.63 33.92 14.33
C ARG A 237 1.51 35.06 13.79
N ILE A 238 1.96 34.98 12.53
CA ILE A 238 2.64 36.11 11.85
C ILE A 238 1.62 37.18 11.41
N TYR A 239 0.33 36.82 11.28
CA TYR A 239 -0.73 37.74 10.81
C TYR A 239 -1.63 38.31 11.91
N TRP A 240 -1.50 37.82 13.16
CA TRP A 240 -2.24 38.30 14.34
C TRP A 240 -1.31 38.99 15.33
#